data_AF-A0A9D5QII3-F1
#
_entry.id   AF-A0A9D5QII3-F1
#
_cell.length_a   1.000
_cell.length_b   1.000
_cell.length_c   1.000
_cell.angle_alpha   90.00
_cell.angle_beta   90.00
_cell.angle_gamma   90.00
#
_symmetry.space_group_name_H-M   'P 1'
#
loop_
_entity.id
_entity.type
_entity.pdbx_description
1 polymer ?
#
loop_
_entity_poly.entity_id
_entity_poly.type
_entity_poly.pdbx_seq_one_letter_code
_entity_poly.pdbx_strand_id
1 'polypeptide(L)'
;MIHIQISSGEPTEGIVLMPDFTDGTIEDAREWAEETSTVIAVVKPDPYSAVPLGQIINQIPEPDTIINESQNIEFTVGISTTIARANRTWEYALPQSAGKRLVIIRQKDELGEHLLYKGTALPGSKLSIPFHHSRNSTIQVFLDDMLVKEEFIP
;
A
#
# COMPACT_ATOMS: atom_id res chain seq x y z
N MET A 1 34.99 20.29 0.07
CA MET A 1 33.82 20.18 -0.84
C MET A 1 34.02 18.90 -1.62
N ILE A 2 33.10 17.95 -1.53
CA ILE A 2 33.22 16.65 -2.21
C ILE A 2 32.22 16.67 -3.35
N HIS A 3 32.70 16.69 -4.59
CA HIS A 3 31.90 16.48 -5.79
C HIS A 3 31.83 14.97 -6.01
N ILE A 4 30.64 14.39 -5.90
CA ILE A 4 30.39 13.02 -6.37
C ILE A 4 30.03 13.12 -7.85
N GLN A 5 30.89 12.56 -8.69
CA GLN A 5 30.65 12.35 -10.11
C GLN A 5 30.22 10.89 -10.25
N ILE A 6 28.92 10.67 -10.40
CA ILE A 6 28.37 9.34 -10.64
C ILE A 6 28.62 9.04 -12.12
N SER A 7 29.44 8.03 -12.38
CA SER A 7 29.84 7.61 -13.72
C SER A 7 28.63 7.10 -14.50
N SER A 8 28.19 7.85 -15.52
CA SER A 8 27.25 7.39 -16.55
C SER A 8 27.96 6.36 -17.44
N GLY A 9 28.01 5.10 -16.98
CA GLY A 9 28.39 3.99 -17.86
C GLY A 9 27.48 3.99 -19.09
N GLU A 10 28.07 4.11 -20.28
CA GLU A 10 27.35 4.05 -21.55
C GLU A 10 26.51 2.75 -21.60
N PRO A 11 25.20 2.81 -21.93
CA PRO A 11 24.39 1.60 -22.01
C PRO A 11 24.94 0.73 -23.14
N THR A 12 25.30 -0.50 -22.81
CA THR A 12 25.52 -1.54 -23.81
C THR A 12 24.23 -1.67 -24.62
N GLU A 13 24.32 -1.50 -25.94
CA GLU A 13 23.17 -1.44 -26.85
C GLU A 13 22.14 -2.55 -26.53
N GLY A 14 20.92 -2.14 -26.15
CA GLY A 14 19.77 -3.02 -26.01
C GLY A 14 19.36 -3.46 -24.59
N ILE A 15 20.00 -2.99 -23.52
CA ILE A 15 19.61 -3.34 -22.14
C ILE A 15 18.97 -2.12 -21.46
N VAL A 16 17.65 -2.16 -21.26
CA VAL A 16 16.93 -1.18 -20.43
C VAL A 16 16.96 -1.67 -18.99
N LEU A 17 17.42 -0.83 -18.06
CA LEU A 17 17.36 -1.12 -16.62
C LEU A 17 16.15 -0.43 -16.02
N MET A 18 15.57 -1.06 -15.00
CA MET A 18 14.48 -0.52 -14.20
C MET A 18 14.99 0.63 -13.33
N PRO A 19 14.56 1.88 -13.54
CA PRO A 19 14.86 2.99 -12.65
C PRO A 19 14.22 2.78 -11.29
N ASP A 20 14.77 3.44 -10.29
CA ASP A 20 14.10 3.58 -9.01
C ASP A 20 13.06 4.71 -9.08
N PHE A 21 11.79 4.31 -9.06
CA PHE A 21 10.63 5.17 -8.94
C PHE A 21 10.04 5.16 -7.53
N THR A 22 10.62 4.43 -6.57
CA THR A 22 10.18 4.57 -5.17
C THR A 22 10.40 6.02 -4.75
N ASP A 23 9.35 6.66 -4.22
CA ASP A 23 9.22 8.12 -3.99
C ASP A 23 8.93 9.03 -5.19
N GLY A 24 8.96 8.52 -6.43
CA GLY A 24 8.56 9.26 -7.64
C GLY A 24 7.05 9.28 -7.90
N THR A 25 6.63 9.90 -9.01
CA THR A 25 5.23 9.86 -9.45
C THR A 25 5.00 8.83 -10.55
N ILE A 26 3.76 8.35 -10.67
CA ILE A 26 3.36 7.48 -11.78
C ILE A 26 3.45 8.18 -13.14
N GLU A 27 3.40 9.51 -13.16
CA GLU A 27 3.57 10.30 -14.39
C GLU A 27 5.01 10.17 -14.91
N ASP A 28 6.01 10.35 -14.03
CA ASP A 28 7.43 10.17 -14.37
C ASP A 28 7.71 8.75 -14.89
N ALA A 29 7.10 7.73 -14.26
CA ALA A 29 7.24 6.34 -14.68
C ALA A 29 6.60 6.07 -16.05
N ARG A 30 5.50 6.75 -16.38
CA ARG A 30 4.86 6.65 -17.70
C ARG A 30 5.70 7.31 -18.78
N GLU A 31 6.26 8.49 -18.51
CA GLU A 31 7.17 9.17 -19.44
C GLU A 31 8.39 8.30 -19.75
N TRP A 32 9.04 7.75 -18.73
CA TRP A 32 10.16 6.82 -18.91
C TRP A 32 9.77 5.56 -19.70
N ALA A 33 8.58 5.00 -19.44
CA ALA A 33 8.11 3.83 -20.16
C ALA A 33 7.89 4.14 -21.66
N GLU A 34 7.38 5.32 -21.99
CA GLU A 34 7.25 5.77 -23.38
C GLU A 34 8.63 5.99 -24.05
N GLU A 35 9.59 6.59 -23.34
CA GLU A 35 10.95 6.81 -23.85
C GLU A 35 11.71 5.51 -24.12
N THR A 36 11.50 4.50 -23.28
CA THR A 36 12.18 3.19 -23.38
C THR A 36 11.38 2.15 -24.17
N SER A 37 10.23 2.53 -24.73
CA SER A 37 9.29 1.61 -25.40
C SER A 37 8.84 0.43 -24.52
N THR A 38 8.76 0.67 -23.21
CA THR A 38 8.35 -0.30 -22.19
C THR A 38 6.86 -0.19 -21.88
N VAL A 39 6.21 -1.30 -21.50
CA VAL A 39 4.78 -1.32 -21.19
C VAL A 39 4.55 -1.48 -19.68
N ILE A 40 3.88 -0.50 -19.08
CA ILE A 40 3.35 -0.62 -17.72
C ILE A 40 2.10 -1.50 -17.79
N ALA A 41 2.20 -2.70 -17.22
CA ALA A 41 1.16 -3.71 -17.29
C ALA A 41 0.08 -3.49 -16.21
N VAL A 42 0.48 -3.09 -15.01
CA VAL A 42 -0.43 -2.97 -13.87
C VAL A 42 -0.07 -1.75 -13.01
N VAL A 43 -1.07 -0.94 -12.69
CA VAL A 43 -0.94 0.10 -11.66
C VAL A 43 -1.92 -0.24 -10.55
N LYS A 44 -1.39 -0.71 -9.42
CA LYS A 44 -2.15 -1.08 -8.22
C LYS A 44 -2.27 0.14 -7.30
N PRO A 45 -3.47 0.69 -7.08
CA PRO A 45 -3.65 1.73 -6.08
C PRO A 45 -3.62 1.12 -4.66
N ASP A 46 -2.81 1.68 -3.77
CA ASP A 46 -2.80 1.38 -2.33
C ASP A 46 -3.55 2.48 -1.56
N PRO A 47 -4.80 2.20 -1.11
CA PRO A 47 -5.60 3.15 -0.35
C PRO A 47 -5.15 3.35 1.10
N TYR A 48 -4.32 2.45 1.63
CA TYR A 48 -3.83 2.50 3.02
C TYR A 48 -2.50 3.23 3.16
N SER A 49 -1.87 3.55 2.03
CA SER A 49 -0.61 4.26 2.00
C SER A 49 -0.69 5.62 2.70
N ALA A 50 0.42 6.03 3.32
CA ALA A 50 0.57 7.35 3.91
C ALA A 50 1.05 8.40 2.89
N VAL A 51 1.32 7.97 1.66
CA VAL A 51 1.87 8.82 0.60
C VAL A 51 0.74 9.47 -0.21
N PRO A 52 0.93 10.70 -0.72
CA PRO A 52 -0.04 11.38 -1.58
C PRO A 52 -0.44 10.57 -2.82
N LEU A 53 -1.59 10.96 -3.39
CA LEU A 53 -2.11 10.37 -4.61
C LEU A 53 -1.09 10.46 -5.75
N GLY A 54 -0.81 9.32 -6.37
CA GLY A 54 0.08 9.21 -7.53
C GLY A 54 1.54 8.95 -7.20
N GLN A 55 1.93 8.94 -5.92
CA GLN A 55 3.29 8.60 -5.51
C GLN A 55 3.49 7.08 -5.52
N ILE A 56 4.58 6.59 -6.11
CA ILE A 56 4.91 5.17 -6.17
C ILE A 56 5.50 4.71 -4.83
N ILE A 57 4.89 3.68 -4.26
CA ILE A 57 5.28 3.05 -3.00
C ILE A 57 6.13 1.82 -3.26
N ASN A 58 5.79 1.09 -4.32
CA ASN A 58 6.46 -0.12 -4.69
C ASN A 58 6.46 -0.26 -6.20
N GLN A 59 7.49 -0.91 -6.72
CA GLN A 59 7.64 -1.22 -8.13
C GLN A 59 8.08 -2.67 -8.29
N ILE A 60 7.61 -3.29 -9.36
CA ILE A 60 8.03 -4.60 -9.79
C ILE A 60 8.25 -4.47 -11.30
N PRO A 61 9.44 -4.77 -11.82
CA PRO A 61 10.61 -5.35 -11.14
C PRO A 61 11.31 -4.38 -10.17
N GLU A 62 12.18 -4.91 -9.32
CA GLU A 62 13.01 -4.08 -8.42
C GLU A 62 13.94 -3.15 -9.24
N PRO A 63 14.37 -2.00 -8.66
CA PRO A 63 15.35 -1.13 -9.30
C PRO A 63 16.61 -1.90 -9.74
N ASP A 64 17.28 -1.41 -10.78
CA ASP A 64 18.46 -2.03 -11.40
C ASP A 64 18.21 -3.42 -12.02
N THR A 65 16.94 -3.84 -12.12
CA THR A 65 16.59 -5.07 -12.85
C THR A 65 16.61 -4.84 -14.36
N ILE A 66 17.11 -5.80 -15.11
CA ILE A 66 17.06 -5.80 -16.58
C ILE A 66 15.60 -5.96 -17.03
N ILE A 67 15.10 -4.97 -17.78
CA ILE A 67 13.78 -4.95 -18.40
C ILE A 67 13.89 -5.46 -19.84
N ASN A 68 13.14 -6.51 -20.14
CA ASN A 68 12.96 -6.98 -21.51
C ASN A 68 11.69 -6.36 -22.11
N GLU A 69 11.60 -6.22 -23.43
CA GLU A 69 10.44 -5.67 -24.14
C GLU A 69 9.11 -6.40 -23.83
N SER A 70 9.19 -7.64 -23.34
CA SER A 70 8.04 -8.49 -22.97
C SER A 70 7.73 -8.49 -21.47
N GLN A 71 8.45 -7.70 -20.67
CA GLN A 71 8.36 -7.74 -19.22
C GLN A 71 7.29 -6.79 -18.72
N ASN A 72 6.35 -7.34 -17.97
CA ASN A 72 5.28 -6.58 -17.36
C ASN A 72 5.81 -5.80 -16.16
N ILE A 73 5.67 -4.47 -16.21
CA ILE A 73 5.98 -3.61 -15.07
C ILE A 73 4.70 -3.37 -14.27
N GLU A 74 4.78 -3.61 -12.96
CA GLU A 74 3.74 -3.31 -12.00
C GLU A 74 4.19 -2.19 -11.06
N PHE A 75 3.37 -1.16 -10.91
CA PHE A 75 3.58 -0.10 -9.93
C PHE A 75 2.48 -0.12 -8.90
N THR A 76 2.85 -0.04 -7.62
CA THR A 76 1.92 0.24 -6.53
C THR A 76 1.98 1.71 -6.20
N VAL A 77 0.89 2.43 -6.45
CA VAL A 77 0.79 3.88 -6.22
C VAL A 77 -0.08 4.17 -5.02
N GLY A 78 0.32 5.11 -4.19
CA GLY A 78 -0.54 5.60 -3.14
C GLY A 78 -1.70 6.38 -3.72
N ILE A 79 -2.88 6.19 -3.14
CA ILE A 79 -4.05 7.02 -3.42
C ILE A 79 -4.55 7.70 -2.16
N SER A 80 -3.67 7.93 -1.18
CA SER A 80 -4.05 8.61 0.05
C SER A 80 -4.50 10.03 -0.31
N THR A 81 -5.82 10.19 -0.31
CA THR A 81 -6.43 11.48 -0.26
C THR A 81 -6.63 11.73 1.22
N THR A 82 -5.91 12.70 1.78
CA THR A 82 -6.12 13.16 3.16
C THR A 82 -7.58 13.58 3.41
N ILE A 83 -8.42 13.66 2.36
CA ILE A 83 -9.76 14.27 2.38
C ILE A 83 -10.88 13.38 1.82
N ALA A 84 -10.62 12.21 1.21
CA ALA A 84 -11.69 11.33 0.71
C ALA A 84 -11.51 9.88 1.17
N ARG A 85 -11.40 9.68 2.49
CA ARG A 85 -11.88 8.44 3.07
C ARG A 85 -13.37 8.36 2.77
N ALA A 86 -13.77 7.56 1.78
CA ALA A 86 -15.15 7.12 1.64
C ALA A 86 -15.47 6.26 2.88
N ASN A 87 -15.69 6.94 4.00
CA ASN A 87 -15.77 6.41 5.36
C ASN A 87 -17.03 5.56 5.49
N ARG A 88 -16.98 4.30 5.04
CA ARG A 88 -17.78 3.30 5.72
C ARG A 88 -17.14 3.14 7.10
N THR A 89 -17.93 3.44 8.12
CA THR A 89 -17.52 3.27 9.50
C THR A 89 -18.01 1.91 9.94
N TRP A 90 -17.09 1.04 10.32
CA TRP A 90 -17.43 -0.22 10.95
C TRP A 90 -17.45 -0.02 12.46
N GLU A 91 -18.59 -0.32 13.08
CA GLU A 91 -18.76 -0.16 14.52
C GLU A 91 -18.58 -1.50 15.23
N TYR A 92 -17.68 -1.52 16.22
CA TYR A 92 -17.46 -2.68 17.07
C TYR A 92 -17.61 -2.32 18.54
N ALA A 93 -18.56 -2.98 19.20
CA ALA A 93 -18.69 -2.90 20.65
C ALA A 93 -17.74 -3.92 21.29
N LEU A 94 -16.78 -3.41 22.07
CA LEU A 94 -15.88 -4.26 22.85
C LEU A 94 -16.66 -5.10 23.85
N PRO A 95 -16.37 -6.42 23.98
CA PRO A 95 -16.99 -7.23 25.00
C PRO A 95 -16.69 -6.69 26.40
N GLN A 96 -17.67 -6.75 27.30
CA GLN A 96 -17.45 -6.42 28.71
C GLN A 96 -16.53 -7.49 29.32
N SER A 97 -15.28 -7.14 29.53
CA SER A 97 -14.27 -8.02 30.13
C SER A 97 -13.50 -7.24 31.20
N ALA A 98 -12.89 -7.94 32.15
CA ALA A 98 -12.14 -7.28 33.20
C ALA A 98 -10.84 -6.65 32.64
N GLY A 99 -10.71 -5.33 32.76
CA GLY A 99 -9.48 -4.60 32.45
C GLY A 99 -9.42 -3.96 31.06
N LYS A 100 -8.46 -3.04 30.90
CA LYS A 100 -8.08 -2.45 29.60
C LYS A 100 -7.49 -3.55 28.73
N ARG A 101 -7.89 -3.60 27.45
CA ARG A 101 -7.38 -4.59 26.49
C ARG A 101 -6.72 -3.90 25.30
N LEU A 102 -5.67 -4.53 24.76
CA LEU A 102 -5.08 -4.09 23.50
C LEU A 102 -5.99 -4.55 22.37
N VAL A 103 -6.48 -3.60 21.59
CA VAL A 103 -7.33 -3.85 20.43
C VAL A 103 -6.51 -3.61 19.18
N ILE A 104 -6.45 -4.63 18.32
CA ILE A 104 -5.82 -4.55 17.01
C ILE A 104 -6.87 -4.93 15.99
N ILE A 105 -7.12 -4.03 15.02
CA ILE A 105 -8.08 -4.26 13.95
C ILE A 105 -7.31 -4.22 12.65
N ARG A 106 -7.40 -5.32 11.90
CA ARG A 106 -6.73 -5.49 10.61
C ARG A 106 -7.78 -5.73 9.55
N GLN A 107 -7.51 -5.25 8.35
CA GLN A 107 -8.26 -5.56 7.14
C GLN A 107 -7.35 -6.36 6.22
N LYS A 108 -7.80 -7.54 5.83
CA LYS A 108 -7.12 -8.38 4.87
C LYS A 108 -7.84 -8.30 3.53
N ASP A 109 -7.17 -7.88 2.48
CA ASP A 109 -7.72 -7.82 1.12
C ASP A 109 -6.71 -8.34 0.09
N GLU A 110 -6.96 -8.11 -1.20
CA GLU A 110 -6.09 -8.55 -2.29
C GLU A 110 -4.71 -7.87 -2.28
N LEU A 111 -4.56 -6.72 -1.63
CA LEU A 111 -3.29 -6.00 -1.47
C LEU A 111 -2.48 -6.53 -0.27
N GLY A 112 -3.15 -7.20 0.68
CA GLY A 112 -2.51 -7.84 1.82
C GLY A 112 -3.21 -7.54 3.13
N GLU A 113 -2.43 -7.52 4.22
CA GLU A 113 -2.93 -7.22 5.57
C GLU A 113 -2.62 -5.77 5.93
N HIS A 114 -3.67 -5.00 6.18
CA HIS A 114 -3.61 -3.58 6.49
C HIS A 114 -4.08 -3.32 7.91
N LEU A 115 -3.28 -2.61 8.70
CA LEU A 115 -3.64 -2.26 10.07
C LEU A 115 -4.59 -1.05 10.07
N LEU A 116 -5.85 -1.26 10.46
CA LEU A 116 -6.83 -0.18 10.57
C LEU A 116 -6.75 0.54 11.92
N TYR A 117 -6.52 -0.20 13.00
CA TYR A 117 -6.48 0.35 14.35
C TYR A 117 -5.56 -0.47 15.25
N LYS A 118 -4.80 0.22 16.10
CA LYS A 118 -4.05 -0.38 17.21
C LYS A 118 -4.09 0.56 18.39
N GLY A 119 -4.68 0.12 19.49
CA GLY A 119 -4.80 0.95 20.68
C GLY A 119 -5.38 0.21 21.87
N THR A 120 -5.20 0.75 23.06
CA THR A 120 -5.78 0.18 24.28
C THR A 120 -7.16 0.79 24.52
N ALA A 121 -8.19 -0.04 24.65
CA ALA A 121 -9.56 0.41 24.86
C ALA A 121 -10.15 -0.13 26.17
N LEU A 122 -11.11 0.61 26.72
CA LEU A 122 -11.88 0.19 27.89
C LEU A 122 -12.95 -0.84 27.47
N PRO A 123 -13.21 -1.85 28.30
CA PRO A 123 -14.24 -2.84 28.04
C PRO A 123 -15.61 -2.17 27.91
N GLY A 124 -16.44 -2.64 26.97
CA GLY A 124 -17.74 -2.02 26.66
C GLY A 124 -17.70 -0.73 25.85
N SER A 125 -16.52 -0.24 25.47
CA SER A 125 -16.42 0.92 24.55
C SER A 125 -16.86 0.54 23.14
N LYS A 126 -17.50 1.48 22.44
CA LYS A 126 -17.78 1.35 21.01
C LYS A 126 -16.62 1.97 20.23
N LEU A 127 -16.04 1.21 19.32
CA LEU A 127 -15.03 1.67 18.39
C LEU A 127 -15.67 1.89 17.02
N SER A 128 -15.53 3.11 16.50
CA SER A 128 -15.96 3.49 15.16
C SER A 128 -14.72 3.56 14.28
N ILE A 129 -14.51 2.51 13.48
CA ILE A 129 -13.29 2.35 12.67
C ILE A 129 -13.63 2.70 11.22
N PRO A 130 -13.01 3.74 10.64
CA PRO A 130 -13.09 3.96 9.21
C PRO A 130 -12.32 2.84 8.51
N PHE A 131 -12.96 2.18 7.55
CA PHE A 131 -12.31 1.17 6.71
C PHE A 131 -12.48 1.52 5.24
N HIS A 132 -11.53 1.06 4.42
CA HIS A 132 -11.62 1.21 2.98
C HIS A 132 -12.48 0.06 2.43
N HIS A 133 -13.53 0.37 1.69
CA HIS A 133 -14.32 -0.69 1.07
C HIS A 133 -13.51 -1.31 -0.08
N SER A 134 -12.91 -2.47 0.22
CA SER A 134 -12.20 -3.31 -0.75
C SER A 134 -13.05 -4.56 -0.99
N ARG A 135 -13.13 -5.01 -2.26
CA ARG A 135 -13.85 -6.25 -2.62
C ARG A 135 -13.18 -7.43 -1.95
N ASN A 136 -13.97 -8.41 -1.52
CA ASN A 136 -13.47 -9.64 -0.90
C ASN A 136 -12.54 -9.39 0.31
N SER A 137 -12.82 -8.35 1.10
CA SER A 137 -11.97 -8.01 2.25
C SER A 137 -12.50 -8.62 3.55
N THR A 138 -11.61 -8.90 4.49
CA THR A 138 -11.95 -9.48 5.79
C THR A 138 -11.43 -8.59 6.90
N ILE A 139 -12.32 -8.13 7.78
CA ILE A 139 -11.96 -7.37 8.97
C ILE A 139 -11.74 -8.36 10.13
N GLN A 140 -10.55 -8.33 10.72
CA GLN A 140 -10.16 -9.16 11.85
C GLN A 140 -9.93 -8.28 13.08
N VAL A 141 -10.60 -8.62 14.18
CA VAL A 141 -10.40 -7.96 15.48
C VAL A 141 -9.67 -8.89 16.41
N PHE A 142 -8.53 -8.41 16.90
CA PHE A 142 -7.73 -9.07 17.90
C PHE A 142 -7.83 -8.30 19.22
N LEU A 143 -8.05 -9.03 20.32
CA LEU A 143 -7.96 -8.53 21.68
C LEU A 143 -6.84 -9.26 22.40
N ASP A 144 -5.86 -8.51 22.91
CA ASP A 144 -4.67 -9.07 23.58
C ASP A 144 -4.00 -10.18 22.73
N ASP A 145 -3.83 -9.88 21.43
CA ASP A 145 -3.29 -10.77 20.39
C ASP A 145 -4.14 -12.02 20.05
N MET A 146 -5.33 -12.17 20.63
CA MET A 146 -6.27 -13.23 20.27
C MET A 146 -7.35 -12.74 19.29
N LEU A 147 -7.56 -13.46 18.18
CA LEU A 147 -8.66 -13.19 17.25
C LEU A 147 -10.01 -13.44 17.94
N VAL A 148 -10.83 -12.41 18.08
CA VAL A 148 -12.15 -12.50 18.75
C VAL A 148 -13.33 -12.34 17.79
N LYS A 149 -13.10 -11.74 16.62
CA LYS A 149 -14.12 -11.47 15.62
C LYS A 149 -13.45 -11.42 14.26
N GLU A 150 -14.11 -12.02 13.29
CA GLU A 150 -13.79 -11.91 11.88
C GLU A 150 -15.08 -11.58 11.13
N GLU A 151 -15.01 -10.64 10.20
CA GLU A 151 -16.16 -10.19 9.41
C GLU A 151 -15.76 -10.06 7.94
N PHE A 152 -16.43 -10.84 7.09
CA PHE A 152 -16.23 -10.80 5.65
C PHE A 152 -17.06 -9.68 5.03
N ILE A 153 -16.39 -8.85 4.24
CA ILE A 153 -16.98 -7.75 3.48
C ILE A 153 -16.92 -8.14 2.00
N PRO A 154 -18.08 -8.45 1.37
CA PRO A 154 -18.16 -8.76 -0.05
C PRO A 154 -17.81 -7.56 -0.93
#